data_AF-A0A212JME8-F1
#
_entry.id   AF-A0A212JME8-F1
#
_cell.length_a   1.000
_cell.length_b   1.000
_cell.length_c   1.000
_cell.angle_alpha   90.00
_cell.angle_beta   90.00
_cell.angle_gamma   90.00
#
_symmetry.space_group_name_H-M   'P 1'
#
loop_
_entity.id
_entity.type
_entity.pdbx_description
1 polymer ?
#
loop_
_entity_poly.entity_id
_entity_poly.type
_entity_poly.pdbx_seq_one_letter_code
_entity_poly.pdbx_strand_id
1 'polypeptide(L)'
;MKKLKNCISVLLAAVIMTAAFCTPALAVVSTHDSKHLSSSKQEKISGYTKDYENAKARGDQAGMDKAHKNAENVRATKNYSGGADGSEYHPWNSGGGNSGGGGGGGGGGGYHYEPPAPVTYAITATAGTGGSISPSGSTSVTEGNNKTYTITANSGYKIADVKVDGSSIGAASTYTFSNVTSGHTISATFASAASLSPGNATISDGGSGTLKSGVTKSGYGITASLPVTTSYVSGTTVTASYNFTSAKTVSLESVGGTWQFPVSGSSVTGARKIYIPVETKDGTYTITFTVKALDPQATALTGSNVYLTSTKSVTVTIKGNMYSDDFTGNS
;
A
#
# COMPACT_ATOMS: atom_id res chain seq x y z
N MET A 1 -51.85 -62.54 51.46
CA MET A 1 -51.94 -61.92 52.80
C MET A 1 -51.16 -60.62 52.78
N LYS A 2 -51.77 -59.56 53.32
CA LYS A 2 -51.28 -58.16 53.39
C LYS A 2 -49.99 -58.00 54.21
N LYS A 3 -49.29 -56.86 53.96
CA LYS A 3 -48.34 -56.06 54.78
C LYS A 3 -46.95 -55.97 54.11
N LEU A 4 -46.25 -54.83 53.96
CA LEU A 4 -46.44 -53.44 54.38
C LEU A 4 -45.36 -52.54 53.68
N LYS A 5 -45.81 -51.45 53.01
CA LYS A 5 -45.27 -50.08 52.82
C LYS A 5 -43.76 -49.73 52.95
N ASN A 6 -43.28 -48.95 51.94
CA ASN A 6 -42.57 -47.63 51.96
C ASN A 6 -41.55 -47.32 53.10
N CYS A 7 -40.42 -46.62 52.94
CA CYS A 7 -39.90 -45.66 51.94
C CYS A 7 -38.44 -45.24 52.32
N ILE A 8 -37.69 -44.70 51.34
CA ILE A 8 -36.66 -43.62 51.45
C ILE A 8 -35.16 -43.98 51.70
N SER A 9 -34.36 -43.57 50.71
CA SER A 9 -32.97 -43.02 50.72
C SER A 9 -31.75 -43.85 50.27
N VAL A 10 -31.30 -43.50 49.05
CA VAL A 10 -29.93 -43.11 48.61
C VAL A 10 -28.72 -44.00 48.99
N LEU A 11 -28.05 -44.63 48.00
CA LEU A 11 -26.74 -44.18 47.48
C LEU A 11 -26.18 -45.08 46.35
N LEU A 12 -25.72 -44.38 45.33
CA LEU A 12 -24.82 -44.67 44.22
C LEU A 12 -23.66 -45.67 44.50
N ALA A 13 -23.40 -46.60 43.56
CA ALA A 13 -22.06 -47.00 43.15
C ALA A 13 -22.09 -47.82 41.85
N ALA A 14 -21.58 -47.20 40.78
CA ALA A 14 -21.31 -47.80 39.47
C ALA A 14 -19.99 -48.58 39.51
N VAL A 15 -19.93 -49.76 38.84
CA VAL A 15 -18.67 -50.45 38.54
C VAL A 15 -18.76 -51.19 37.18
N ILE A 16 -18.11 -50.57 36.19
CA ILE A 16 -17.22 -51.14 35.17
C ILE A 16 -17.83 -52.06 34.08
N MET A 17 -18.14 -51.43 32.93
CA MET A 17 -17.96 -52.05 31.62
C MET A 17 -16.97 -51.18 30.83
N THR A 18 -15.67 -51.45 31.00
CA THR A 18 -14.62 -50.83 30.19
C THR A 18 -14.59 -51.48 28.81
N ALA A 19 -15.47 -51.02 27.92
CA ALA A 19 -15.15 -51.04 26.50
C ALA A 19 -14.31 -49.80 26.21
N ALA A 20 -13.03 -49.99 25.93
CA ALA A 20 -12.18 -48.95 25.40
C ALA A 20 -12.73 -48.55 24.03
N PHE A 21 -13.62 -47.56 23.98
CA PHE A 21 -13.99 -46.90 22.75
C PHE A 21 -12.78 -46.08 22.31
N CYS A 22 -11.89 -46.73 21.56
CA CYS A 22 -10.97 -46.03 20.68
C CYS A 22 -11.86 -45.31 19.65
N THR A 23 -12.17 -44.03 19.90
CA THR A 23 -12.81 -43.18 18.89
C THR A 23 -11.84 -43.09 17.73
N PRO A 24 -12.18 -43.66 16.57
CA PRO A 24 -11.19 -43.81 15.55
C PRO A 24 -11.09 -42.45 14.84
N ALA A 25 -9.88 -41.87 14.84
CA ALA A 25 -9.59 -40.53 14.34
C ALA A 25 -9.55 -40.52 12.79
N LEU A 26 -10.69 -40.73 12.12
CA LEU A 26 -10.71 -41.06 10.67
C LEU A 26 -10.90 -39.88 9.71
N ALA A 27 -11.17 -38.67 10.20
CA ALA A 27 -11.38 -37.51 9.32
C ALA A 27 -10.89 -36.19 9.90
N VAL A 28 -10.24 -36.19 11.06
CA VAL A 28 -9.75 -34.98 11.75
C VAL A 28 -8.49 -34.46 11.07
N VAL A 29 -8.29 -33.13 11.06
CA VAL A 29 -7.01 -32.52 10.68
C VAL A 29 -5.94 -33.02 11.66
N SER A 30 -5.04 -33.87 11.19
CA SER A 30 -3.93 -34.37 12.01
C SER A 30 -2.90 -33.27 12.27
N THR A 31 -2.02 -33.46 13.27
CA THR A 31 -0.85 -32.59 13.46
C THR A 31 0.07 -32.56 12.24
N HIS A 32 0.06 -33.64 11.45
CA HIS A 32 0.73 -33.72 10.16
C HIS A 32 0.00 -32.88 9.09
N ASP A 33 -1.33 -32.97 9.00
CA ASP A 33 -2.15 -32.12 8.12
C ASP A 33 -1.95 -30.63 8.45
N SER A 34 -1.90 -30.27 9.73
CA SER A 34 -1.64 -28.90 10.20
C SER A 34 -0.27 -28.34 9.76
N LYS A 35 0.71 -29.23 9.58
CA LYS A 35 2.08 -28.88 9.20
C LYS A 35 2.30 -28.88 7.68
N HIS A 36 1.55 -29.70 6.94
CA HIS A 36 1.83 -30.00 5.55
C HIS A 36 0.74 -29.56 4.55
N LEU A 37 -0.49 -29.28 5.02
CA LEU A 37 -1.58 -28.78 4.19
C LEU A 37 -1.83 -27.29 4.42
N SER A 38 -2.34 -26.58 3.40
CA SER A 38 -2.78 -25.20 3.55
C SER A 38 -3.98 -25.07 4.48
N SER A 39 -4.18 -23.91 5.10
CA SER A 39 -5.34 -23.66 5.96
C SER A 39 -6.67 -23.94 5.24
N SER A 40 -6.78 -23.60 3.96
CA SER A 40 -7.99 -23.91 3.15
C SER A 40 -8.18 -25.42 2.94
N LYS A 41 -7.10 -26.19 2.74
CA LYS A 41 -7.19 -27.66 2.65
C LYS A 41 -7.52 -28.28 4.02
N GLN A 42 -6.98 -27.76 5.11
CA GLN A 42 -7.32 -28.15 6.48
C GLN A 42 -8.80 -27.85 6.82
N GLU A 43 -9.33 -26.71 6.37
CA GLU A 43 -10.75 -26.36 6.50
C GLU A 43 -11.66 -27.33 5.74
N LYS A 44 -11.28 -27.73 4.52
CA LYS A 44 -12.00 -28.75 3.76
C LYS A 44 -12.03 -30.10 4.48
N ILE A 45 -10.89 -30.53 5.03
CA ILE A 45 -10.79 -31.76 5.83
C ILE A 45 -11.67 -31.64 7.07
N SER A 46 -11.64 -30.51 7.77
CA SER A 46 -12.50 -30.24 8.94
C SER A 46 -14.00 -30.31 8.59
N GLY A 47 -14.39 -29.86 7.40
CA GLY A 47 -15.74 -30.01 6.87
C GLY A 47 -16.13 -31.48 6.71
N TYR A 48 -15.27 -32.29 6.09
CA TYR A 48 -15.52 -33.72 5.94
C TYR A 48 -15.49 -34.49 7.27
N THR A 49 -14.73 -34.04 8.28
CA THR A 49 -14.84 -34.55 9.65
C THR A 49 -16.27 -34.42 10.18
N LYS A 50 -16.88 -33.25 9.96
CA LYS A 50 -18.24 -32.98 10.43
C LYS A 50 -19.27 -33.85 9.71
N ASP A 51 -19.09 -34.06 8.41
CA ASP A 51 -19.94 -34.95 7.62
C ASP A 51 -19.85 -36.40 8.10
N TYR A 52 -18.64 -36.87 8.43
CA TYR A 52 -18.41 -38.20 8.98
C TYR A 52 -19.13 -38.39 10.34
N GLU A 53 -18.97 -37.45 11.28
CA GLU A 53 -19.63 -37.53 12.59
C GLU A 53 -21.18 -37.49 12.46
N ASN A 54 -21.71 -36.69 11.52
CA ASN A 54 -23.14 -36.67 11.24
C ASN A 54 -23.66 -38.00 10.66
N ALA A 55 -22.89 -38.65 9.79
CA ALA A 55 -23.23 -39.96 9.23
C ALA A 55 -23.16 -41.05 10.31
N LYS A 56 -22.13 -41.02 11.15
CA LYS A 56 -21.97 -41.93 12.29
C LYS A 56 -23.13 -41.83 13.28
N ALA A 57 -23.57 -40.62 13.60
CA ALA A 57 -24.73 -40.40 14.49
C ALA A 57 -26.03 -41.02 13.95
N ARG A 58 -26.12 -41.24 12.64
CA ARG A 58 -27.27 -41.87 11.96
C ARG A 58 -27.07 -43.35 11.65
N GLY A 59 -25.91 -43.93 11.96
CA GLY A 59 -25.55 -45.29 11.54
C GLY A 59 -25.40 -45.45 10.02
N ASP A 60 -25.16 -44.36 9.29
CA ASP A 60 -25.03 -44.35 7.83
C ASP A 60 -23.59 -44.68 7.40
N GLN A 61 -23.33 -45.96 7.13
CA GLN A 61 -22.02 -46.44 6.72
C GLN A 61 -21.55 -45.84 5.40
N ALA A 62 -22.44 -45.73 4.41
CA ALA A 62 -22.10 -45.16 3.11
C ALA A 62 -21.73 -43.68 3.21
N GLY A 63 -22.40 -42.94 4.09
CA GLY A 63 -22.07 -41.55 4.42
C GLY A 63 -20.69 -41.41 5.08
N MET A 64 -20.35 -42.32 6.00
CA MET A 64 -19.03 -42.36 6.64
C MET A 64 -17.92 -42.65 5.61
N ASP A 65 -18.09 -43.68 4.78
CA ASP A 65 -17.10 -44.07 3.76
C ASP A 65 -16.91 -42.93 2.72
N LYS A 66 -17.99 -42.24 2.35
CA LYS A 66 -17.95 -41.10 1.42
C LYS A 66 -17.19 -39.90 2.00
N ALA A 67 -17.47 -39.53 3.25
CA ALA A 67 -16.79 -38.43 3.93
C ALA A 67 -15.28 -38.71 4.07
N HIS A 68 -14.93 -39.95 4.43
CA HIS A 68 -13.54 -40.39 4.48
C HIS A 68 -12.86 -40.32 3.11
N LYS A 69 -13.48 -40.89 2.07
CA LYS A 69 -12.95 -40.81 0.69
C LYS A 69 -12.74 -39.38 0.22
N ASN A 70 -13.61 -38.45 0.62
CA ASN A 70 -13.46 -37.04 0.27
C ASN A 70 -12.29 -36.37 1.01
N ALA A 71 -12.10 -36.67 2.30
CA ALA A 71 -10.92 -36.22 3.05
C ALA A 71 -9.62 -36.79 2.45
N GLU A 72 -9.62 -38.08 2.13
CA GLU A 72 -8.51 -38.74 1.44
C GLU A 72 -8.27 -38.15 0.05
N ASN A 73 -9.30 -37.75 -0.71
CA ASN A 73 -9.10 -37.07 -2.00
C ASN A 73 -8.44 -35.69 -1.84
N VAL A 74 -8.73 -34.96 -0.76
CA VAL A 74 -8.03 -33.70 -0.45
C VAL A 74 -6.56 -33.97 -0.14
N ARG A 75 -6.26 -35.10 0.54
CA ARG A 75 -4.89 -35.53 0.83
C ARG A 75 -4.17 -36.13 -0.40
N ALA A 76 -4.90 -36.85 -1.26
CA ALA A 76 -4.41 -37.61 -2.41
C ALA A 76 -4.07 -36.76 -3.65
N THR A 77 -4.25 -35.43 -3.60
CA THR A 77 -3.71 -34.54 -4.65
C THR A 77 -2.17 -34.55 -4.72
N LYS A 78 -1.51 -35.22 -3.77
CA LYS A 78 -0.09 -35.62 -3.80
C LYS A 78 0.02 -37.02 -3.19
N ASN A 79 0.28 -38.07 -3.99
CA ASN A 79 0.65 -39.45 -3.58
C ASN A 79 0.60 -39.76 -2.07
N TYR A 80 -0.59 -39.71 -1.51
CA TYR A 80 -0.89 -39.94 -0.10
C TYR A 80 -2.17 -40.76 -0.08
N SER A 81 -2.06 -42.00 0.39
CA SER A 81 -3.21 -42.80 0.81
C SER A 81 -3.01 -43.05 2.29
N GLY A 82 -3.96 -42.60 3.12
CA GLY A 82 -3.95 -42.72 4.57
C GLY A 82 -3.82 -44.15 5.06
N GLY A 83 -2.59 -44.61 5.22
CA GLY A 83 -2.27 -45.91 5.81
C GLY A 83 -1.17 -45.86 6.88
N ALA A 84 -0.62 -44.69 7.20
CA ALA A 84 0.54 -44.58 8.10
C ALA A 84 0.40 -43.55 9.24
N ASP A 85 -0.75 -42.88 9.38
CA ASP A 85 -1.13 -42.11 10.58
C ASP A 85 -1.95 -42.94 11.59
N GLY A 86 -2.11 -44.24 11.33
CA GLY A 86 -2.97 -45.14 12.09
C GLY A 86 -4.42 -45.18 11.62
N SER A 87 -4.79 -44.48 10.54
CA SER A 87 -6.10 -44.61 9.90
C SER A 87 -6.15 -45.75 8.87
N GLU A 88 -5.65 -46.93 9.23
CA GLU A 88 -5.91 -48.12 8.41
C GLU A 88 -7.41 -48.41 8.45
N TYR A 89 -8.11 -48.23 7.33
CA TYR A 89 -9.50 -48.64 7.17
C TYR A 89 -9.56 -50.16 7.24
N HIS A 90 -9.85 -50.70 8.43
CA HIS A 90 -10.34 -52.07 8.55
C HIS A 90 -11.85 -52.04 8.25
N PRO A 91 -12.32 -52.50 7.07
CA PRO A 91 -13.74 -52.75 6.92
C PRO A 91 -14.16 -53.69 8.03
N TRP A 92 -15.23 -53.34 8.72
CA TRP A 92 -15.79 -54.13 9.83
C TRP A 92 -15.90 -55.58 9.37
N ASN A 93 -14.98 -56.44 9.81
CA ASN A 93 -15.08 -57.86 9.54
C ASN A 93 -16.18 -58.40 10.46
N SER A 94 -17.41 -58.37 9.97
CA SER A 94 -18.53 -59.10 10.53
C SER A 94 -18.35 -60.58 10.20
N GLY A 95 -17.47 -61.27 10.94
CA GLY A 95 -17.44 -62.74 10.88
C GLY A 95 -16.14 -63.40 11.34
N GLY A 96 -16.15 -63.86 12.59
CA GLY A 96 -15.74 -65.20 13.03
C GLY A 96 -14.36 -65.76 12.63
N GLY A 97 -13.54 -66.05 13.66
CA GLY A 97 -12.84 -67.33 13.70
C GLY A 97 -11.33 -67.31 13.85
N ASN A 98 -10.92 -67.76 15.04
CA ASN A 98 -9.75 -68.59 15.32
C ASN A 98 -8.42 -67.92 15.68
N SER A 99 -8.10 -68.07 16.96
CA SER A 99 -6.79 -68.04 17.60
C SER A 99 -5.83 -69.08 17.00
N GLY A 100 -4.59 -68.68 16.73
CA GLY A 100 -3.48 -69.60 16.47
C GLY A 100 -2.16 -68.83 16.45
N GLY A 101 -1.40 -68.92 17.53
CA GLY A 101 -0.16 -68.18 17.73
C GLY A 101 1.08 -68.81 17.10
N GLY A 102 2.20 -68.07 17.22
CA GLY A 102 3.54 -68.65 17.34
C GLY A 102 4.55 -68.25 16.27
N GLY A 103 5.47 -67.36 16.66
CA GLY A 103 6.89 -67.47 16.31
C GLY A 103 7.36 -66.78 15.03
N GLY A 104 8.18 -65.74 15.19
CA GLY A 104 8.95 -65.16 14.10
C GLY A 104 9.64 -63.86 14.49
N GLY A 105 10.72 -63.96 15.27
CA GLY A 105 11.67 -62.86 15.38
C GLY A 105 12.28 -62.58 14.00
N GLY A 106 12.07 -61.37 13.49
CA GLY A 106 12.59 -60.96 12.18
C GLY A 106 12.45 -59.47 12.01
N GLY A 107 13.57 -58.75 12.19
CA GLY A 107 13.84 -57.42 11.67
C GLY A 107 12.71 -56.40 11.77
N GLY A 108 12.72 -55.60 12.85
CA GLY A 108 12.09 -54.28 12.85
C GLY A 108 12.78 -53.35 11.86
N GLY A 109 12.61 -53.61 10.57
CA GLY A 109 12.90 -52.66 9.50
C GLY A 109 11.82 -51.60 9.56
N GLY A 110 12.00 -50.61 10.43
CA GLY A 110 11.17 -49.41 10.42
C GLY A 110 11.30 -48.78 9.04
N TYR A 111 10.24 -48.87 8.25
CA TYR A 111 10.12 -48.08 7.03
C TYR A 111 10.09 -46.61 7.47
N HIS A 112 11.24 -45.93 7.42
CA HIS A 112 11.30 -44.49 7.55
C HIS A 112 10.59 -43.91 6.32
N TYR A 113 9.30 -43.59 6.47
CA TYR A 113 8.58 -42.80 5.50
C TYR A 113 9.10 -41.37 5.60
N GLU A 114 9.89 -40.95 4.62
CA GLU A 114 10.23 -39.54 4.43
C GLU A 114 9.09 -38.92 3.60
N PRO A 115 8.22 -38.09 4.20
CA PRO A 115 7.10 -37.51 3.49
C PRO A 115 7.61 -36.66 2.31
N PRO A 116 6.91 -36.67 1.17
CA PRO A 116 7.27 -35.82 0.05
C PRO A 116 7.23 -34.35 0.48
N ALA A 117 8.25 -33.59 0.09
CA ALA A 117 8.35 -32.18 0.43
C ALA A 117 7.10 -31.40 -0.02
N PRO A 118 6.61 -30.44 0.79
CA PRO A 118 5.45 -29.63 0.43
C PRO A 118 5.72 -28.86 -0.87
N VAL A 119 4.71 -28.75 -1.74
CA VAL A 119 4.81 -27.89 -2.93
C VAL A 119 4.84 -26.45 -2.49
N THR A 120 5.86 -25.74 -2.93
CA THR A 120 5.97 -24.31 -2.74
C THR A 120 6.12 -23.61 -4.09
N TYR A 121 5.58 -22.41 -4.16
CA TYR A 121 5.76 -21.50 -5.28
C TYR A 121 6.52 -20.27 -4.82
N ALA A 122 7.44 -19.81 -5.66
CA ALA A 122 8.21 -18.60 -5.40
C ALA A 122 7.44 -17.36 -5.85
N ILE A 123 7.36 -16.36 -4.98
CA ILE A 123 6.92 -15.01 -5.34
C ILE A 123 8.13 -14.09 -5.24
N THR A 124 8.51 -13.46 -6.35
CA THR A 124 9.63 -12.53 -6.40
C THR A 124 9.14 -11.10 -6.27
N ALA A 125 9.57 -10.41 -5.22
CA ALA A 125 9.23 -9.03 -4.94
C ALA A 125 10.41 -8.08 -5.15
N THR A 126 10.21 -7.03 -5.95
CA THR A 126 11.24 -6.01 -6.22
C THR A 126 10.69 -4.61 -6.01
N ALA A 127 11.53 -3.69 -5.55
CA ALA A 127 11.21 -2.26 -5.44
C ALA A 127 12.28 -1.44 -6.17
N GLY A 128 11.86 -0.47 -6.97
CA GLY A 128 12.75 0.53 -7.55
C GLY A 128 13.21 1.56 -6.52
N THR A 129 14.13 2.44 -6.94
CA THR A 129 14.57 3.59 -6.14
C THR A 129 13.38 4.45 -5.70
N GLY A 130 13.39 4.93 -4.46
CA GLY A 130 12.35 5.81 -3.91
C GLY A 130 11.39 5.15 -2.92
N GLY A 131 11.53 3.85 -2.66
CA GLY A 131 10.77 3.17 -1.62
C GLY A 131 11.22 1.73 -1.40
N SER A 132 10.35 0.93 -0.81
CA SER A 132 10.59 -0.47 -0.48
C SER A 132 9.33 -1.32 -0.63
N ILE A 133 9.54 -2.64 -0.76
CA ILE A 133 8.50 -3.67 -0.71
C ILE A 133 8.91 -4.70 0.34
N SER A 134 7.96 -5.16 1.16
CA SER A 134 8.20 -6.13 2.23
C SER A 134 7.18 -7.27 2.20
N PRO A 135 7.60 -8.54 2.20
CA PRO A 135 9.00 -8.98 2.08
C PRO A 135 9.60 -8.64 0.71
N SER A 136 10.93 -8.50 0.63
CA SER A 136 11.65 -8.30 -0.63
C SER A 136 12.32 -9.59 -1.09
N GLY A 137 12.65 -9.68 -2.38
CA GLY A 137 13.29 -10.85 -2.97
C GLY A 137 12.34 -12.02 -3.16
N SER A 138 12.89 -13.24 -3.21
CA SER A 138 12.11 -14.46 -3.39
C SER A 138 11.53 -14.94 -2.07
N THR A 139 10.20 -15.01 -1.97
CA THR A 139 9.50 -15.66 -0.87
C THR A 139 8.90 -16.98 -1.34
N SER A 140 9.23 -18.08 -0.65
CA SER A 140 8.61 -19.38 -0.86
C SER A 140 7.26 -19.46 -0.13
N VAL A 141 6.19 -19.78 -0.86
CA VAL A 141 4.82 -19.88 -0.32
C VAL A 141 4.27 -21.27 -0.60
N THR A 142 3.79 -21.97 0.43
CA THR A 142 3.12 -23.27 0.26
C THR A 142 1.88 -23.13 -0.61
N GLU A 143 1.67 -24.09 -1.51
CA GLU A 143 0.51 -24.12 -2.40
C GLU A 143 -0.82 -23.91 -1.64
N GLY A 144 -1.64 -22.99 -2.15
CA GLY A 144 -2.96 -22.65 -1.62
C GLY A 144 -2.95 -21.70 -0.43
N ASN A 145 -1.78 -21.29 0.08
CA ASN A 145 -1.69 -20.23 1.09
C ASN A 145 -1.75 -18.84 0.45
N ASN A 146 -2.01 -17.84 1.28
CA ASN A 146 -2.00 -16.44 0.90
C ASN A 146 -0.66 -15.80 1.26
N LYS A 147 -0.27 -14.73 0.55
CA LYS A 147 0.89 -13.92 0.88
C LYS A 147 0.62 -12.44 0.64
N THR A 148 0.77 -11.65 1.69
CA THR A 148 0.65 -10.19 1.64
C THR A 148 2.02 -9.53 1.52
N TYR A 149 2.07 -8.47 0.72
CA TYR A 149 3.18 -7.56 0.54
C TYR A 149 2.75 -6.14 0.90
N THR A 150 3.63 -5.43 1.59
CA THR A 150 3.47 -4.00 1.91
C THR A 150 4.48 -3.18 1.12
N ILE A 151 4.02 -2.12 0.48
CA ILE A 151 4.81 -1.19 -0.32
C ILE A 151 4.83 0.15 0.41
N THR A 152 6.03 0.67 0.66
CA THR A 152 6.23 1.92 1.41
C THR A 152 7.09 2.87 0.58
N ALA A 153 6.56 4.04 0.25
CA ALA A 153 7.34 5.11 -0.36
C ALA A 153 8.22 5.81 0.69
N ASN A 154 9.45 6.16 0.30
CA ASN A 154 10.34 6.96 1.14
C ASN A 154 9.88 8.43 1.15
N SER A 155 10.38 9.21 2.10
CA SER A 155 10.10 10.65 2.18
C SER A 155 10.46 11.37 0.87
N GLY A 156 9.53 12.18 0.36
CA GLY A 156 9.65 12.89 -0.92
C GLY A 156 9.32 12.05 -2.16
N TYR A 157 8.92 10.79 -1.99
CA TYR A 157 8.44 9.93 -3.06
C TYR A 157 6.96 9.57 -2.86
N LYS A 158 6.33 9.15 -3.94
CA LYS A 158 5.02 8.49 -3.96
C LYS A 158 5.12 7.18 -4.74
N ILE A 159 4.24 6.23 -4.43
CA ILE A 159 4.09 5.01 -5.23
C ILE A 159 3.57 5.44 -6.60
N ALA A 160 4.34 5.13 -7.66
CA ALA A 160 3.96 5.45 -9.03
C ALA A 160 3.09 4.34 -9.62
N ASP A 161 3.54 3.11 -9.48
CA ASP A 161 2.85 1.93 -9.98
C ASP A 161 3.33 0.68 -9.25
N VAL A 162 2.42 -0.27 -9.04
CA VAL A 162 2.72 -1.64 -8.64
C VAL A 162 2.28 -2.55 -9.77
N LYS A 163 3.15 -3.46 -10.19
CA LYS A 163 2.83 -4.47 -11.20
C LYS A 163 2.85 -5.85 -10.59
N VAL A 164 1.87 -6.65 -10.93
CA VAL A 164 1.76 -8.07 -10.57
C VAL A 164 1.78 -8.86 -11.87
N ASP A 165 2.73 -9.80 -11.98
CA ASP A 165 2.93 -10.63 -13.18
C ASP A 165 3.00 -9.80 -14.48
N GLY A 166 3.68 -8.65 -14.40
CA GLY A 166 3.86 -7.70 -15.51
C GLY A 166 2.70 -6.74 -15.72
N SER A 167 1.53 -6.98 -15.11
CA SER A 167 0.33 -6.14 -15.26
C SER A 167 0.23 -5.09 -14.16
N SER A 168 0.01 -3.83 -14.53
CA SER A 168 -0.19 -2.73 -13.57
C SER A 168 -1.50 -2.90 -12.80
N ILE A 169 -1.42 -2.71 -11.47
CA ILE A 169 -2.57 -2.59 -10.57
C ILE A 169 -2.72 -1.14 -10.05
N GLY A 170 -1.90 -0.22 -10.55
CA GLY A 170 -1.82 1.17 -10.10
C GLY A 170 -1.04 1.34 -8.78
N ALA A 171 -1.16 2.53 -8.20
CA ALA A 171 -0.49 2.86 -6.95
C ALA A 171 -1.21 2.21 -5.76
N ALA A 172 -0.67 1.09 -5.27
CA ALA A 172 -1.18 0.37 -4.11
C ALA A 172 -0.10 0.26 -3.02
N SER A 173 -0.47 0.52 -1.75
CA SER A 173 0.42 0.35 -0.60
C SER A 173 0.44 -1.08 -0.05
N THR A 174 -0.50 -1.93 -0.46
CA THR A 174 -0.56 -3.34 -0.09
C THR A 174 -1.08 -4.19 -1.23
N TYR A 175 -0.63 -5.43 -1.30
CA TYR A 175 -1.17 -6.44 -2.22
C TYR A 175 -1.12 -7.83 -1.59
N THR A 176 -2.19 -8.60 -1.75
CA THR A 176 -2.26 -9.98 -1.26
C THR A 176 -2.46 -10.95 -2.41
N PHE A 177 -1.50 -11.82 -2.63
CA PHE A 177 -1.71 -13.03 -3.41
C PHE A 177 -2.58 -13.98 -2.59
N SER A 178 -3.73 -14.35 -3.12
CA SER A 178 -4.64 -15.31 -2.48
C SER A 178 -4.55 -16.66 -3.18
N ASN A 179 -4.57 -17.75 -2.40
CA ASN A 179 -4.56 -19.12 -2.91
C ASN A 179 -3.47 -19.35 -3.98
N VAL A 180 -2.19 -19.24 -3.58
CA VAL A 180 -1.05 -19.30 -4.50
C VAL A 180 -0.90 -20.71 -5.08
N THR A 181 -1.12 -20.87 -6.39
CA THR A 181 -1.00 -22.16 -7.11
C THR A 181 0.05 -22.13 -8.22
N SER A 182 0.81 -21.05 -8.35
CA SER A 182 1.92 -20.89 -9.29
C SER A 182 2.92 -19.86 -8.78
N GLY A 183 4.09 -19.76 -9.42
CA GLY A 183 5.02 -18.67 -9.13
C GLY A 183 4.48 -17.31 -9.59
N HIS A 184 4.86 -16.25 -8.89
CA HIS A 184 4.42 -14.87 -9.20
C HIS A 184 5.55 -13.85 -9.09
N THR A 185 5.31 -12.67 -9.64
CA THR A 185 6.17 -11.50 -9.47
C THR A 185 5.36 -10.30 -9.02
N ILE A 186 5.96 -9.48 -8.15
CA ILE A 186 5.41 -8.17 -7.79
C ILE A 186 6.53 -7.14 -7.81
N SER A 187 6.33 -6.04 -8.54
CA SER A 187 7.32 -4.97 -8.65
C SER A 187 6.69 -3.62 -8.35
N ALA A 188 7.28 -2.87 -7.42
CA ALA A 188 6.88 -1.51 -7.09
C ALA A 188 7.83 -0.48 -7.71
N THR A 189 7.26 0.59 -8.27
CA THR A 189 7.99 1.75 -8.78
C THR A 189 7.53 3.02 -8.09
N PHE A 190 8.42 4.00 -7.99
CA PHE A 190 8.17 5.24 -7.26
C PHE A 190 8.47 6.44 -8.15
N ALA A 191 7.80 7.55 -7.86
CA ALA A 191 8.01 8.84 -8.52
C ALA A 191 8.21 9.92 -7.46
N SER A 192 8.82 11.03 -7.85
CA SER A 192 8.93 12.21 -7.00
C SER A 192 7.55 12.70 -6.54
N ALA A 193 7.44 13.09 -5.27
CA ALA A 193 6.28 13.78 -4.69
C ALA A 193 6.51 15.30 -4.60
N ALA A 194 7.59 15.81 -5.20
CA ALA A 194 7.89 17.22 -5.21
C ALA A 194 6.78 18.05 -5.86
N SER A 195 6.53 19.23 -5.31
CA SER A 195 5.54 20.16 -5.81
C SER A 195 6.01 21.61 -5.73
N LEU A 196 5.59 22.38 -6.73
CA LEU A 196 5.89 23.79 -6.88
C LEU A 196 4.60 24.50 -7.28
N SER A 197 4.01 25.27 -6.36
CA SER A 197 2.73 25.93 -6.56
C SER A 197 2.85 27.44 -6.31
N PRO A 198 2.94 28.26 -7.37
CA PRO A 198 2.79 29.70 -7.25
C PRO A 198 1.32 30.06 -6.97
N GLY A 199 1.09 30.85 -5.92
CA GLY A 199 -0.23 31.36 -5.60
C GLY A 199 -0.64 32.52 -6.51
N ASN A 200 -1.51 33.39 -6.00
CA ASN A 200 -1.99 34.54 -6.76
C ASN A 200 -0.95 35.67 -6.69
N ALA A 201 -0.45 36.08 -7.86
CA ALA A 201 0.40 37.26 -7.97
C ALA A 201 -0.43 38.53 -7.67
N THR A 202 0.14 39.45 -6.90
CA THR A 202 -0.49 40.73 -6.57
C THR A 202 0.42 41.89 -6.94
N ILE A 203 -0.18 43.05 -7.20
CA ILE A 203 0.51 44.33 -7.37
C ILE A 203 -0.07 45.30 -6.35
N SER A 204 0.78 46.09 -5.72
CA SER A 204 0.43 47.22 -4.85
C SER A 204 1.37 48.40 -5.12
N ASP A 205 1.09 49.57 -4.55
CA ASP A 205 1.98 50.75 -4.60
C ASP A 205 2.83 50.91 -3.33
N GLY A 206 2.76 49.94 -2.40
CA GLY A 206 3.39 50.04 -1.09
C GLY A 206 2.72 51.05 -0.14
N GLY A 207 1.43 51.35 -0.31
CA GLY A 207 0.61 52.07 0.67
C GLY A 207 0.37 53.56 0.37
N SER A 208 0.68 54.03 -0.84
CA SER A 208 0.53 55.45 -1.21
C SER A 208 -0.79 55.80 -1.89
N GLY A 209 -1.65 54.82 -2.18
CA GLY A 209 -2.95 55.01 -2.85
C GLY A 209 -2.91 55.32 -4.34
N THR A 210 -1.72 55.32 -4.97
CA THR A 210 -1.52 55.59 -6.41
C THR A 210 -1.95 54.43 -7.30
N LEU A 211 -1.90 53.19 -6.82
CA LEU A 211 -2.34 52.03 -7.61
C LEU A 211 -3.84 51.79 -7.37
N LYS A 212 -4.67 52.21 -8.32
CA LYS A 212 -6.12 52.00 -8.27
C LYS A 212 -6.50 50.87 -9.21
N SER A 213 -6.86 49.71 -8.66
CA SER A 213 -7.34 48.54 -9.43
C SER A 213 -6.38 48.12 -10.57
N GLY A 214 -5.08 48.10 -10.29
CA GLY A 214 -4.06 47.76 -11.29
C GLY A 214 -3.73 48.87 -12.29
N VAL A 215 -4.28 50.08 -12.12
CA VAL A 215 -3.94 51.28 -12.90
C VAL A 215 -3.00 52.18 -12.11
N THR A 216 -1.93 52.65 -12.74
CA THR A 216 -0.98 53.62 -12.19
C THR A 216 -0.45 54.56 -13.28
N LYS A 217 0.40 55.53 -12.94
CA LYS A 217 1.05 56.42 -13.91
C LYS A 217 2.51 56.07 -14.10
N SER A 218 3.09 56.54 -15.21
CA SER A 218 4.54 56.50 -15.37
C SER A 218 5.23 57.38 -14.33
N GLY A 219 6.48 57.05 -13.98
CA GLY A 219 7.24 57.71 -12.90
C GLY A 219 6.98 57.15 -11.49
N TYR A 220 5.95 56.32 -11.30
CA TYR A 220 5.63 55.73 -9.99
C TYR A 220 6.30 54.38 -9.74
N GLY A 221 6.42 54.06 -8.45
CA GLY A 221 6.91 52.76 -7.98
C GLY A 221 5.77 51.79 -7.69
N ILE A 222 5.87 50.54 -8.17
CA ILE A 222 4.94 49.45 -7.82
C ILE A 222 5.67 48.31 -7.10
N THR A 223 5.02 47.66 -6.17
CA THR A 223 5.44 46.38 -5.60
C THR A 223 4.65 45.27 -6.28
N ALA A 224 5.31 44.20 -6.71
CA ALA A 224 4.63 42.96 -7.03
C ALA A 224 5.09 41.83 -6.12
N SER A 225 4.16 40.97 -5.78
CA SER A 225 4.34 39.89 -4.80
C SER A 225 3.82 38.58 -5.36
N LEU A 226 4.51 37.49 -5.06
CA LEU A 226 4.09 36.13 -5.41
C LEU A 226 4.31 35.19 -4.21
N PRO A 227 3.24 34.74 -3.53
CA PRO A 227 3.36 33.63 -2.58
C PRO A 227 3.70 32.35 -3.34
N VAL A 228 4.64 31.56 -2.83
CA VAL A 228 5.03 30.28 -3.43
C VAL A 228 5.02 29.21 -2.36
N THR A 229 4.24 28.16 -2.58
CA THR A 229 4.22 26.97 -1.73
C THR A 229 5.02 25.87 -2.41
N THR A 230 5.92 25.25 -1.66
CA THR A 230 6.78 24.19 -2.17
C THR A 230 6.81 23.00 -1.23
N SER A 231 6.96 21.80 -1.79
CA SER A 231 7.20 20.59 -1.00
C SER A 231 8.24 19.72 -1.71
N TYR A 232 9.18 19.17 -0.93
CA TYR A 232 10.28 18.31 -1.41
C TYR A 232 11.08 18.88 -2.59
N VAL A 233 11.36 20.19 -2.56
CA VAL A 233 12.25 20.85 -3.53
C VAL A 233 13.38 21.57 -2.81
N SER A 234 14.44 21.92 -3.53
CA SER A 234 15.52 22.78 -3.04
C SER A 234 15.88 23.87 -4.05
N GLY A 235 16.60 24.90 -3.58
CA GLY A 235 17.10 25.96 -4.46
C GLY A 235 15.99 26.71 -5.21
N THR A 236 14.85 26.96 -4.57
CA THR A 236 13.75 27.71 -5.16
C THR A 236 14.21 29.12 -5.51
N THR A 237 14.06 29.48 -6.79
CA THR A 237 14.36 30.80 -7.34
C THR A 237 13.10 31.37 -7.96
N VAL A 238 12.92 32.69 -7.80
CA VAL A 238 11.87 33.43 -8.48
C VAL A 238 12.46 34.63 -9.17
N THR A 239 12.19 34.74 -10.46
CA THR A 239 12.52 35.92 -11.27
C THR A 239 11.24 36.55 -11.78
N ALA A 240 11.18 37.88 -11.83
CA ALA A 240 10.12 38.60 -12.51
C ALA A 240 10.66 39.27 -13.77
N SER A 241 9.92 39.12 -14.88
CA SER A 241 10.19 39.78 -16.15
C SER A 241 9.09 40.79 -16.45
N TYR A 242 9.46 41.98 -16.92
CA TYR A 242 8.55 43.06 -17.29
C TYR A 242 9.11 43.89 -18.45
N ASN A 243 8.26 44.63 -19.16
CA ASN A 243 8.61 45.29 -20.42
C ASN A 243 8.06 46.72 -20.56
N PHE A 244 8.14 47.55 -19.52
CA PHE A 244 7.66 48.94 -19.57
C PHE A 244 8.32 49.79 -20.68
N THR A 245 9.59 49.50 -21.00
CA THR A 245 10.30 50.11 -22.15
C THR A 245 11.02 49.03 -22.96
N SER A 246 11.85 48.24 -22.28
CA SER A 246 12.54 47.05 -22.79
C SER A 246 12.36 45.90 -21.80
N ALA A 247 12.48 44.66 -22.28
CA ALA A 247 12.38 43.48 -21.42
C ALA A 247 13.50 43.51 -20.35
N LYS A 248 13.09 43.55 -19.08
CA LYS A 248 13.96 43.43 -17.91
C LYS A 248 13.57 42.20 -17.11
N THR A 249 14.56 41.54 -16.53
CA THR A 249 14.38 40.42 -15.60
C THR A 249 15.11 40.72 -14.30
N VAL A 250 14.44 40.49 -13.17
CA VAL A 250 14.96 40.77 -11.82
C VAL A 250 14.72 39.57 -10.93
N SER A 251 15.74 39.17 -10.15
CA SER A 251 15.59 38.18 -9.09
C SER A 251 14.85 38.78 -7.90
N LEU A 252 13.93 38.01 -7.32
CA LEU A 252 13.13 38.45 -6.19
C LEU A 252 13.76 38.03 -4.85
N GLU A 253 13.36 38.69 -3.75
CA GLU A 253 13.68 38.31 -2.37
C GLU A 253 12.46 37.66 -1.72
N SER A 254 12.68 36.57 -0.99
CA SER A 254 11.62 35.89 -0.24
C SER A 254 11.46 36.51 1.15
N VAL A 255 10.31 37.13 1.41
CA VAL A 255 9.99 37.76 2.69
C VAL A 255 8.64 37.26 3.19
N GLY A 256 8.63 36.65 4.38
CA GLY A 256 7.41 36.09 4.98
C GLY A 256 6.73 35.03 4.09
N GLY A 257 7.50 34.22 3.36
CA GLY A 257 6.97 33.21 2.43
C GLY A 257 6.44 33.77 1.09
N THR A 258 6.64 35.06 0.84
CA THR A 258 6.22 35.74 -0.39
C THR A 258 7.43 36.31 -1.11
N TRP A 259 7.55 36.05 -2.42
CA TRP A 259 8.61 36.61 -3.24
C TRP A 259 8.22 38.01 -3.70
N GLN A 260 9.10 38.96 -3.44
CA GLN A 260 8.89 40.39 -3.67
C GLN A 260 10.15 41.00 -4.29
N PHE A 261 10.02 42.14 -4.96
CA PHE A 261 11.19 42.82 -5.52
C PHE A 261 12.18 43.28 -4.43
N PRO A 262 13.48 42.95 -4.53
CA PRO A 262 14.52 43.52 -3.68
C PRO A 262 14.93 44.91 -4.17
N VAL A 263 15.32 45.75 -3.20
CA VAL A 263 16.07 46.99 -3.40
C VAL A 263 17.50 46.65 -3.80
N SER A 264 18.07 47.31 -4.81
CA SER A 264 19.53 47.30 -5.00
C SER A 264 20.21 48.17 -3.93
N GLY A 265 21.47 47.90 -3.59
CA GLY A 265 22.22 48.63 -2.55
C GLY A 265 22.45 50.14 -2.80
N SER A 266 22.05 50.68 -3.97
CA SER A 266 22.05 52.12 -4.27
C SER A 266 20.65 52.75 -4.23
N SER A 267 19.62 51.97 -3.98
CA SER A 267 18.25 52.46 -3.84
C SER A 267 18.04 52.89 -2.39
N VAL A 268 17.81 54.18 -2.19
CA VAL A 268 17.54 54.81 -0.89
C VAL A 268 16.63 53.92 -0.02
N THR A 269 17.17 53.54 1.14
CA THR A 269 16.51 53.06 2.34
C THR A 269 14.99 52.88 2.23
N GLY A 270 14.55 51.69 1.76
CA GLY A 270 13.17 51.20 1.97
C GLY A 270 12.33 50.75 0.75
N ALA A 271 12.80 50.86 -0.49
CA ALA A 271 11.92 50.64 -1.66
C ALA A 271 11.88 49.20 -2.21
N ARG A 272 10.95 48.37 -1.73
CA ARG A 272 10.48 47.12 -2.38
C ARG A 272 9.69 47.39 -3.67
N LYS A 273 10.18 48.28 -4.55
CA LYS A 273 9.40 48.82 -5.69
C LYS A 273 10.15 48.71 -7.02
N ILE A 274 9.43 48.40 -8.09
CA ILE A 274 9.83 48.64 -9.47
C ILE A 274 9.44 50.07 -9.83
N TYR A 275 10.40 50.89 -10.24
CA TYR A 275 10.11 52.22 -10.76
C TYR A 275 9.78 52.16 -12.24
N ILE A 276 8.61 52.69 -12.59
CA ILE A 276 8.15 52.81 -13.97
C ILE A 276 8.79 54.07 -14.57
N PRO A 277 9.54 53.97 -15.69
CA PRO A 277 10.12 55.15 -16.34
C PRO A 277 9.06 56.18 -16.73
N VAL A 278 9.42 57.46 -16.66
CA VAL A 278 8.51 58.61 -16.78
C VAL A 278 7.94 58.80 -18.18
N GLU A 279 8.62 58.21 -19.16
CA GLU A 279 8.31 58.18 -20.58
C GLU A 279 7.55 56.91 -21.02
N THR A 280 7.17 56.04 -20.06
CA THR A 280 6.42 54.82 -20.36
C THR A 280 5.08 55.17 -21.00
N LYS A 281 4.81 54.61 -22.17
CA LYS A 281 3.57 54.88 -22.91
C LYS A 281 2.36 54.32 -22.18
N ASP A 282 1.22 54.97 -22.39
CA ASP A 282 -0.07 54.44 -21.98
C ASP A 282 -0.31 53.04 -22.54
N GLY A 283 -0.71 52.10 -21.69
CA GLY A 283 -0.94 50.73 -22.10
C GLY A 283 -1.05 49.77 -20.94
N THR A 284 -1.33 48.50 -21.25
CA THR A 284 -1.34 47.41 -20.28
C THR A 284 -0.08 46.59 -20.45
N TYR A 285 0.67 46.44 -19.37
CA TYR A 285 1.94 45.74 -19.32
C TYR A 285 1.80 44.51 -18.43
N THR A 286 2.64 43.50 -18.72
CA THR A 286 2.61 42.23 -17.98
C THR A 286 3.88 42.08 -17.16
N ILE A 287 3.71 41.68 -15.90
CA ILE A 287 4.80 41.17 -15.06
C ILE A 287 4.63 39.66 -15.01
N THR A 288 5.63 38.94 -15.53
CA THR A 288 5.66 37.47 -15.52
C THR A 288 6.68 37.00 -14.52
N PHE A 289 6.21 36.30 -13.49
CA PHE A 289 7.02 35.56 -12.55
C PHE A 289 7.34 34.18 -13.12
N THR A 290 8.60 33.80 -13.04
CA THR A 290 9.05 32.43 -13.28
C THR A 290 9.62 31.89 -11.99
N VAL A 291 9.01 30.80 -11.51
CA VAL A 291 9.44 30.06 -10.33
C VAL A 291 10.14 28.80 -10.83
N LYS A 292 11.34 28.56 -10.32
CA LYS A 292 12.13 27.37 -10.64
C LYS A 292 12.70 26.77 -9.37
N ALA A 293 12.54 25.46 -9.18
CA ALA A 293 13.09 24.75 -8.04
C ALA A 293 13.65 23.39 -8.47
N LEU A 294 14.73 22.94 -7.83
CA LEU A 294 15.32 21.63 -8.06
C LEU A 294 14.46 20.56 -7.38
N ASP A 295 14.16 19.48 -8.11
CA ASP A 295 13.54 18.27 -7.59
C ASP A 295 14.64 17.24 -7.27
N PRO A 296 15.09 17.12 -6.00
CA PRO A 296 16.16 16.20 -5.65
C PRO A 296 15.75 14.73 -5.80
N GLN A 297 14.46 14.38 -5.65
CA GLN A 297 14.00 13.01 -5.80
C GLN A 297 13.97 12.58 -7.27
N ALA A 298 13.43 13.40 -8.16
CA ALA A 298 13.48 13.12 -9.59
C ALA A 298 14.93 13.14 -10.12
N THR A 299 15.79 13.99 -9.56
CA THR A 299 17.22 13.99 -9.86
C THR A 299 17.88 12.67 -9.46
N ALA A 300 17.57 12.14 -8.27
CA ALA A 300 18.08 10.85 -7.83
C ALA A 300 17.56 9.68 -8.70
N LEU A 301 16.34 9.76 -9.23
CA LEU A 301 15.78 8.72 -10.11
C LEU A 301 16.41 8.73 -11.52
N THR A 302 16.77 9.90 -12.04
CA THR A 302 17.23 10.08 -13.43
C THR A 302 18.74 10.22 -13.57
N GLY A 303 19.45 10.50 -12.47
CA GLY A 303 20.88 10.81 -12.48
C GLY A 303 21.24 12.17 -13.06
N SER A 304 20.24 13.01 -13.39
CA SER A 304 20.41 14.35 -13.96
C SER A 304 19.54 15.36 -13.23
N ASN A 305 19.97 16.61 -13.13
CA ASN A 305 19.19 17.64 -12.43
C ASN A 305 17.82 17.83 -13.09
N VAL A 306 16.76 17.58 -12.33
CA VAL A 306 15.37 17.81 -12.74
C VAL A 306 14.84 19.04 -12.02
N TYR A 307 14.25 19.98 -12.76
CA TYR A 307 13.68 21.20 -12.20
C TYR A 307 12.18 21.26 -12.44
N LEU A 308 11.44 21.62 -11.39
CA LEU A 308 10.07 22.11 -11.52
C LEU A 308 10.14 23.57 -11.95
N THR A 309 9.34 23.93 -12.95
CA THR A 309 9.20 25.32 -13.41
C THR A 309 7.73 25.68 -13.52
N SER A 310 7.36 26.86 -13.06
CA SER A 310 6.00 27.37 -13.16
C SER A 310 6.00 28.88 -13.37
N THR A 311 5.05 29.37 -14.14
CA THR A 311 4.93 30.78 -14.48
C THR A 311 3.61 31.36 -13.99
N LYS A 312 3.65 32.56 -13.42
CA LYS A 312 2.46 33.33 -13.03
C LYS A 312 2.59 34.74 -13.57
N SER A 313 1.51 35.31 -14.07
CA SER A 313 1.51 36.68 -14.59
C SER A 313 0.47 37.54 -13.90
N VAL A 314 0.76 38.82 -13.83
CA VAL A 314 -0.17 39.87 -13.41
C VAL A 314 0.02 41.08 -14.31
N THR A 315 -1.07 41.81 -14.58
CA THR A 315 -1.05 42.98 -15.46
C THR A 315 -1.12 44.26 -14.66
N VAL A 316 -0.43 45.29 -15.14
CA VAL A 316 -0.56 46.68 -14.68
C VAL A 316 -0.84 47.57 -15.87
N THR A 317 -1.84 48.43 -15.74
CA THR A 317 -2.17 49.46 -16.72
C THR A 317 -1.49 50.75 -16.32
N ILE A 318 -0.74 51.33 -17.25
CA ILE A 318 -0.04 52.61 -17.09
C ILE A 318 -0.81 53.64 -17.88
N LYS A 319 -1.17 54.76 -17.24
CA LYS A 319 -1.93 55.87 -17.82
C LYS A 319 -1.38 57.21 -17.36
N GLY A 320 -1.22 58.13 -18.29
CA GLY A 320 -0.72 59.48 -18.01
C GLY A 320 0.78 59.50 -17.80
N ASN A 321 1.40 60.63 -18.16
CA ASN A 321 2.80 60.87 -17.85
C ASN A 321 2.94 61.67 -16.56
N MET A 322 4.07 61.54 -15.85
CA MET A 322 4.26 62.26 -14.57
C MET A 322 4.22 63.80 -14.71
N TYR A 323 4.35 64.30 -15.95
CA TYR A 323 4.37 65.73 -16.27
C TYR A 323 3.00 66.25 -16.73
N SER A 324 2.09 65.36 -17.11
CA SER A 324 0.68 65.65 -17.28
C SER A 324 0.07 65.51 -15.90
N ASP A 325 0.17 66.58 -15.12
CA ASP A 325 -0.69 66.79 -13.97
C ASP A 325 -2.13 66.61 -14.44
N ASP A 326 -2.77 65.48 -14.08
CA ASP A 326 -4.20 65.36 -14.29
C ASP A 326 -4.85 66.13 -13.15
N PHE A 327 -5.02 67.43 -13.38
CA PHE A 327 -5.87 68.33 -12.62
C PHE A 327 -7.35 67.86 -12.60
N THR A 328 -7.62 66.61 -12.26
CA THR A 328 -8.97 66.02 -12.21
C THR A 328 -9.58 66.12 -10.82
N GLY A 329 -8.85 66.64 -9.82
CA GLY A 329 -9.45 67.16 -8.59
C GLY A 329 -10.27 66.19 -7.75
N ASN A 330 -10.14 64.87 -7.94
CA ASN A 330 -10.77 63.87 -7.09
C ASN A 330 -9.75 63.26 -6.14
N SER A 331 -9.36 64.08 -5.15
CA SER A 331 -8.82 63.65 -3.85
C SER A 331 -9.91 63.03 -2.99
#